data_AF-A0A9E4CGF4-F1
#
_entry.id   AF-A0A9E4CGF4-F1
#
_cell.length_a   1.000
_cell.length_b   1.000
_cell.length_c   1.000
_cell.angle_alpha   90.00
_cell.angle_beta   90.00
_cell.angle_gamma   90.00
#
_symmetry.space_group_name_H-M   'P 1'
#
loop_
_entity.id
_entity.type
_entity.pdbx_description
1 polymer ?
#
loop_
_entity_poly.entity_id
_entity_poly.type
_entity_poly.pdbx_seq_one_letter_code
_entity_poly.pdbx_strand_id
1 'polypeptide(L)'
;LNKRAPTDLSVALLGDPMGDFVAPYPVTGFSIPREQMGRRAVELLIELLQLPAHHLATHQARQEVLPCLPVPGVTIGPPPISPLS
;
A
#
# COMPACT_ATOMS: atom_id res chain seq x y z
N LEU A 1 -27.61 1.65 3.10
CA LEU A 1 -27.38 1.20 1.71
C LEU A 1 -27.32 -0.33 1.70
N ASN A 2 -28.14 -1.00 0.88
CA ASN A 2 -28.11 -2.47 0.73
C ASN A 2 -27.33 -2.86 -0.55
N LYS A 3 -26.04 -2.53 -0.61
CA LYS A 3 -25.16 -2.80 -1.76
C LYS A 3 -24.16 -3.90 -1.38
N ARG A 4 -23.84 -4.79 -2.33
CA ARG A 4 -22.97 -5.96 -2.14
C ARG A 4 -21.75 -5.87 -3.06
N ALA A 5 -20.58 -6.17 -2.51
CA ALA A 5 -19.39 -6.44 -3.31
C ALA A 5 -19.28 -7.93 -3.63
N PRO A 6 -18.83 -8.32 -4.84
CA PRO A 6 -18.44 -7.47 -5.96
C PRO A 6 -19.61 -7.06 -6.90
N THR A 7 -20.83 -7.57 -6.65
CA THR A 7 -21.94 -7.56 -7.63
C THR A 7 -22.47 -6.16 -7.95
N ASP A 8 -22.65 -5.33 -6.94
CA ASP A 8 -23.19 -3.98 -7.12
C ASP A 8 -22.08 -2.93 -7.23
N LEU A 9 -20.91 -3.22 -6.68
CA LEU A 9 -19.71 -2.38 -6.71
C LEU A 9 -18.46 -3.21 -6.36
N SER A 10 -17.30 -2.75 -6.83
CA SER A 10 -16.01 -3.31 -6.45
C SER A 10 -15.38 -2.54 -5.29
N VAL A 11 -14.70 -3.25 -4.38
CA VAL A 11 -13.96 -2.67 -3.25
C VAL A 11 -12.52 -3.19 -3.25
N ALA A 12 -11.56 -2.27 -3.09
CA ALA A 12 -10.16 -2.58 -2.85
C ALA A 12 -9.66 -1.84 -1.60
N LEU A 13 -8.86 -2.51 -0.77
CA LEU A 13 -8.19 -1.86 0.36
C LEU A 13 -6.83 -1.30 -0.09
N LEU A 14 -6.65 -0.01 0.11
CA LEU A 14 -5.39 0.68 -0.11
C LEU A 14 -4.55 0.60 1.16
N GLY A 15 -3.92 -0.56 1.34
CA GLY A 15 -3.11 -0.91 2.49
C GLY A 15 -3.60 -2.14 3.23
N ASP A 16 -2.77 -2.64 4.14
CA ASP A 16 -3.22 -3.66 5.08
C ASP A 16 -3.80 -2.99 6.35
N PRO A 17 -4.82 -3.63 6.96
CA PRO A 17 -5.33 -3.22 8.27
C PRO A 17 -4.26 -3.40 9.35
N MET A 18 -4.05 -2.36 10.16
CA MET A 18 -3.15 -2.42 11.31
C MET A 18 -3.84 -3.09 12.51
N GLY A 19 -3.14 -3.98 13.23
CA GLY A 19 -3.64 -4.64 14.43
C GLY A 19 -4.45 -5.91 14.14
N ASP A 20 -5.34 -6.29 15.06
CA ASP A 20 -6.09 -7.56 15.02
C ASP A 20 -7.27 -7.56 14.03
N PHE A 21 -7.31 -6.64 13.07
CA PHE A 21 -8.37 -6.63 12.08
C PHE A 21 -8.22 -7.83 11.14
N VAL A 22 -9.09 -8.81 11.34
CA VAL A 22 -9.28 -9.92 10.42
C VAL A 22 -10.60 -9.67 9.69
N ALA A 23 -10.50 -9.37 8.39
CA ALA A 23 -11.69 -9.26 7.57
C ALA A 23 -12.45 -10.60 7.60
N PRO A 24 -13.80 -10.58 7.71
CA PRO A 24 -14.59 -11.81 7.76
C PRO A 24 -14.55 -12.62 6.44
N TYR A 25 -13.99 -12.03 5.37
CA TYR A 25 -13.76 -12.67 4.07
C TYR A 25 -12.51 -12.06 3.40
N PRO A 26 -11.90 -12.74 2.42
CA PRO A 26 -10.72 -12.21 1.71
C PRO A 26 -11.06 -10.94 0.91
N VAL A 27 -10.49 -9.80 1.31
CA VAL A 27 -10.69 -8.52 0.64
C VAL A 27 -9.54 -8.27 -0.33
N THR A 28 -9.85 -7.89 -1.57
CA THR A 28 -8.82 -7.53 -2.56
C THR A 28 -8.14 -6.23 -2.12
N GLY A 29 -6.82 -6.13 -2.25
CA GLY A 29 -6.11 -4.93 -1.81
C GLY A 29 -4.65 -4.88 -2.21
N PHE A 30 -3.87 -4.11 -1.46
CA PHE A 30 -2.42 -4.00 -1.61
C PHE A 30 -1.74 -4.09 -0.25
N SER A 31 -0.70 -4.91 -0.13
CA SER A 31 0.11 -5.00 1.08
C SER A 31 1.11 -3.85 1.13
N ILE A 32 1.21 -3.18 2.28
CA ILE A 32 2.22 -2.15 2.51
C ILE A 32 3.43 -2.84 3.13
N PRO A 33 4.61 -2.79 2.50
CA PRO A 33 5.80 -3.50 2.98
C PRO A 33 6.44 -2.77 4.18
N ARG A 34 5.71 -2.58 5.29
CA ARG A 34 6.12 -1.73 6.43
C ARG A 34 7.44 -2.15 7.07
N GLU A 35 7.67 -3.46 7.21
CA GLU A 35 8.94 -3.96 7.73
C GLU A 35 10.10 -3.54 6.83
N GLN A 36 9.95 -3.71 5.51
CA GLN A 36 10.96 -3.30 4.54
C GLN A 36 11.12 -1.77 4.49
N MET A 37 10.02 -1.01 4.57
CA MET A 37 10.06 0.45 4.67
C MET A 37 10.85 0.89 5.90
N GLY A 38 10.58 0.30 7.07
CA GLY A 38 11.28 0.61 8.31
C GLY A 38 12.77 0.27 8.22
N ARG A 39 13.10 -0.92 7.72
CA ARG A 39 14.49 -1.33 7.48
C ARG A 39 15.21 -0.34 6.57
N ARG A 40 14.63 -0.01 5.42
CA ARG A 40 15.28 0.89 4.46
C ARG A 40 15.39 2.32 4.99
N ALA A 41 14.41 2.79 5.75
CA ALA A 41 14.48 4.08 6.41
C ALA A 41 15.64 4.18 7.41
N VAL A 42 15.88 3.12 8.19
CA VAL A 42 17.00 3.07 9.14
C VAL A 42 18.34 3.00 8.41
N GLU A 43 18.43 2.21 7.33
CA GLU A 43 19.63 2.17 6.48
C GLU A 43 19.94 3.56 5.89
N LEU A 44 18.94 4.24 5.32
CA LEU A 44 19.07 5.60 4.82
C LEU A 44 19.52 6.57 5.91
N LEU A 45 18.99 6.45 7.13
CA LEU A 45 19.43 7.28 8.25
C LEU A 45 20.91 7.04 8.59
N ILE A 46 21.36 5.79 8.64
CA ILE A 46 22.77 5.45 8.88
C ILE A 46 23.66 6.04 7.79
N GLU A 47 23.27 5.92 6.53
CA GLU A 47 23.97 6.52 5.39
C GLU A 47 24.08 8.05 5.54
N LEU A 48 23.00 8.72 5.98
CA LEU A 48 23.00 10.17 6.20
C LEU A 48 23.89 10.59 7.37
N LEU A 49 23.92 9.82 8.46
CA LEU A 49 24.77 10.09 9.62
C LEU A 49 26.27 9.95 9.31
N GLN A 50 26.61 9.17 8.29
CA GLN A 50 27.99 8.98 7.83
C GLN A 50 28.46 10.09 6.87
N LEU A 51 27.57 10.98 6.41
CA LEU A 51 27.94 12.07 5.53
C LEU A 51 28.76 13.14 6.28
N PRO A 52 29.84 13.66 5.68
CA PRO A 52 30.54 14.81 6.24
C PRO A 52 29.61 16.04 6.35
N ALA A 53 29.80 16.87 7.37
CA ALA A 53 28.94 18.03 7.65
C ALA A 53 28.80 19.02 6.46
N HIS A 54 29.84 19.14 5.63
CA HIS A 54 29.81 19.99 4.44
C HIS A 54 28.99 19.39 3.27
N HIS A 55 28.78 18.07 3.26
CA HIS A 55 27.90 17.40 2.30
C HIS A 55 26.43 17.50 2.69
N LEU A 56 26.09 17.58 3.98
CA LEU A 56 24.70 17.72 4.45
C LEU A 56 23.98 18.96 3.88
N ALA A 57 24.69 20.07 3.71
CA ALA A 57 24.11 21.31 3.18
C ALA A 57 23.83 21.27 1.66
N THR A 58 24.45 20.34 0.93
CA THR A 58 24.31 20.21 -0.53
C THR A 58 23.62 18.91 -0.95
N HIS A 59 23.34 18.01 -0.01
CA HIS A 59 22.71 16.73 -0.28
C HIS A 59 21.22 16.90 -0.55
N GLN A 60 20.74 16.42 -1.70
CA GLN A 60 19.31 16.37 -2.01
C GLN A 60 18.59 15.40 -1.05
N ALA A 61 17.33 15.70 -0.70
CA ALA A 61 16.54 14.80 0.13
C ALA A 61 16.45 13.41 -0.53
N ARG A 62 16.93 12.37 0.17
CA ARG A 62 16.80 10.98 -0.30
C ARG A 62 15.38 10.51 -0.03
N GLN A 63 14.68 10.09 -1.07
CA GLN A 63 13.37 9.47 -1.01
C GLN A 63 13.39 8.19 -1.83
N GLU A 64 12.89 7.11 -1.26
CA GLU A 64 12.73 5.83 -1.94
C GLU A 64 11.28 5.39 -1.95
N VAL A 65 10.86 4.74 -3.05
CA VAL A 65 9.51 4.20 -3.22
C VAL A 65 9.62 2.68 -3.26
N LEU A 66 8.87 2.01 -2.39
CA LEU A 66 8.78 0.55 -2.37
C LEU A 66 7.46 0.09 -2.98
N PRO A 67 7.44 -1.05 -3.69
CA PRO A 67 6.23 -1.56 -4.32
C PRO A 67 5.24 -2.07 -3.26
N CYS A 68 3.98 -1.65 -3.35
CA CYS A 68 2.88 -2.30 -2.66
C CYS A 68 2.36 -3.46 -3.51
N LEU A 69 2.44 -4.70 -3.00
CA LEU A 69 2.08 -5.88 -3.79
C LEU A 69 0.57 -6.13 -3.75
N PRO A 70 -0.05 -6.54 -4.87
CA PRO A 70 -1.47 -6.86 -4.88
C PRO A 70 -1.78 -8.06 -3.99
N VAL A 71 -2.87 -7.96 -3.24
CA VAL A 71 -3.42 -9.02 -2.41
C VAL A 71 -4.72 -9.50 -3.05
N PRO A 72 -4.82 -10.78 -3.46
CA PRO A 72 -6.03 -11.31 -4.07
C PRO A 72 -7.17 -11.39 -3.05
N GLY A 73 -8.40 -11.18 -3.52
CA GLY A 73 -9.61 -11.29 -2.72
C GLY A 73 -10.85 -11.43 -3.59
N VAL A 74 -12.04 -11.38 -2.98
CA VAL A 74 -13.33 -11.65 -3.66
C VAL A 74 -14.18 -10.40 -3.88
N THR A 75 -13.63 -9.22 -3.61
CA THR A 75 -14.40 -7.96 -3.54
C THR A 75 -14.37 -7.13 -4.81
N ILE A 76 -13.63 -7.55 -5.84
CA ILE A 76 -13.57 -6.91 -7.15
C ILE A 76 -14.16 -7.85 -8.20
N GLY A 77 -14.99 -7.32 -9.08
CA GLY A 77 -15.61 -8.05 -10.18
C GLY A 77 -15.85 -7.17 -11.39
N PRO A 78 -16.30 -7.76 -12.52
CA PRO A 78 -16.67 -6.98 -13.69
C PRO A 78 -17.78 -5.98 -13.35
N PRO A 79 -17.82 -4.81 -14.01
CA PRO A 79 -18.94 -3.90 -13.84
C PRO A 79 -20.25 -4.59 -14.27
N PRO A 80 -21.39 -4.26 -13.64
CA PRO A 80 -22.67 -4.77 -14.09
C PRO A 80 -22.91 -4.34 -15.54
N ILE A 81 -23.45 -5.26 -16.34
CA ILE A 81 -23.76 -5.01 -17.75
C ILE A 81 -24.83 -3.92 -17.80
N SER A 82 -24.51 -2.79 -18.43
CA SER A 82 -25.50 -1.74 -18.68
C SER A 82 -26.35 -2.13 -19.89
N PRO A 83 -27.69 -2.09 -19.80
CA PRO A 83 -28.58 -2.43 -20.93
C PRO A 83 -28.57 -1.38 -22.06
N LEU A 84 -27.76 -0.32 -21.96
CA LEU A 84 -27.66 0.77 -22.94
C LEU A 84 -26.31 0.79 -23.70
N SER A 85 -25.57 -0.32 -23.69
CA SER A 85 -24.35 -0.51 -24.50
C SER A 85 -24.63 -1.36 -25.73
#